data_AF-A0A554J760-F1
#
_entry.id   AF-A0A554J760-F1
#
_cell.length_a   1.000
_cell.length_b   1.000
_cell.length_c   1.000
_cell.angle_alpha   90.00
_cell.angle_beta   90.00
_cell.angle_gamma   90.00
#
_symmetry.space_group_name_H-M   'P 1'
#
loop_
_entity.id
_entity.type
_entity.pdbx_description
1 polymer ?
#
loop_
_entity_poly.entity_id
_entity_poly.type
_entity_poly.pdbx_seq_one_letter_code
_entity_poly.pdbx_strand_id
1 'polypeptide(L)'
;MRGADEYRSLLEQVVTQTESMVSRVPSPHSHNGQAVVSFLRQYGYVGYPSGKANEFGKGSWLTKAGCPNSKYEGVAIIPCFSDDVLPVAASPQKFAQGCCLHADQVILLYAVDHWSRPEIALTLLHEGYHARHHIGPRIASLQPLDPNETVHESNAWMLMLNTLVCWGADRWKRIVQREIAWLQKQHPVPPSPRGIQFAKSEEYDAELDLLFAPTPHAHVSAVRKCLVAFHANMGYWSKRNPSLRAEDILHTLVRAQGYA
;
A
#
# COMPACT_ATOMS: atom_id res chain seq x y z
N MET A 1 -16.55 -14.00 16.68
CA MET A 1 -16.48 -14.23 15.22
C MET A 1 -17.32 -13.16 14.56
N ARG A 2 -16.70 -12.29 13.78
CA ARG A 2 -17.37 -11.15 13.12
C ARG A 2 -18.31 -11.65 12.02
N GLY A 3 -19.34 -10.86 11.70
CA GLY A 3 -20.32 -11.22 10.68
C GLY A 3 -19.81 -10.93 9.27
N ALA A 4 -20.22 -11.73 8.29
CA ALA A 4 -19.94 -11.51 6.86
C ALA A 4 -20.24 -10.08 6.37
N ASP A 5 -21.31 -9.47 6.88
CA ASP A 5 -21.73 -8.12 6.49
C ASP A 5 -20.75 -7.05 6.98
N GLU A 6 -20.02 -7.29 8.06
CA GLU A 6 -18.99 -6.37 8.57
C GLU A 6 -17.79 -6.30 7.62
N TYR A 7 -17.27 -7.46 7.18
CA TYR A 7 -16.19 -7.52 6.19
C TYR A 7 -16.61 -6.92 4.85
N ARG A 8 -17.85 -7.18 4.41
CA ARG A 8 -18.39 -6.60 3.17
C ARG A 8 -18.48 -5.08 3.27
N SER A 9 -19.12 -4.55 4.32
CA SER A 9 -19.28 -3.11 4.51
C SER A 9 -17.93 -2.40 4.61
N LEU A 10 -16.97 -3.01 5.31
CA LEU A 10 -15.59 -2.52 5.36
C LEU A 10 -14.98 -2.43 3.97
N LEU A 11 -15.01 -3.52 3.18
CA LEU A 11 -14.38 -3.53 1.87
C LEU A 11 -15.03 -2.52 0.91
N GLU A 12 -16.36 -2.40 0.92
CA GLU A 12 -17.08 -1.40 0.12
C GLU A 12 -16.64 0.03 0.45
N GLN A 13 -16.51 0.36 1.75
CA GLN A 13 -16.01 1.65 2.22
C GLN A 13 -14.55 1.87 1.78
N VAL A 14 -13.70 0.86 1.90
CA VAL A 14 -12.28 0.95 1.54
C VAL A 14 -12.12 1.13 0.03
N VAL A 15 -12.82 0.36 -0.80
CA VAL A 15 -12.77 0.50 -2.27
C VAL A 15 -13.26 1.89 -2.70
N THR A 16 -14.35 2.37 -2.11
CA THR A 16 -14.87 3.73 -2.35
C THR A 16 -13.86 4.80 -1.94
N GLN A 17 -13.18 4.60 -0.81
CA GLN A 17 -12.13 5.49 -0.34
C GLN A 17 -10.92 5.48 -1.28
N THR A 18 -10.47 4.31 -1.74
CA THR A 18 -9.38 4.15 -2.71
C THR A 18 -9.71 4.88 -4.01
N GLU A 19 -10.93 4.71 -4.53
CA GLU A 19 -11.44 5.44 -5.70
C GLU A 19 -11.36 6.95 -5.53
N SER A 20 -11.89 7.46 -4.40
CA SER A 20 -11.89 8.90 -4.10
C SER A 20 -10.50 9.48 -3.96
N MET A 21 -9.54 8.70 -3.45
CA MET A 21 -8.15 9.13 -3.32
C MET A 21 -7.45 9.16 -4.68
N VAL A 22 -7.61 8.11 -5.48
CA VAL A 22 -7.04 8.02 -6.84
C VAL A 22 -7.61 9.10 -7.76
N SER A 23 -8.90 9.44 -7.65
CA SER A 23 -9.53 10.45 -8.50
C SER A 23 -8.99 11.87 -8.26
N ARG A 24 -8.27 12.11 -7.15
CA ARG A 24 -7.61 13.39 -6.86
C ARG A 24 -6.22 13.50 -7.48
N VAL A 25 -5.66 12.39 -7.96
CA VAL A 25 -4.35 12.39 -8.63
C VAL A 25 -4.56 12.96 -10.05
N PRO A 26 -3.81 14.01 -10.45
CA PRO A 26 -3.94 14.57 -11.79
C PRO A 26 -3.31 13.63 -12.84
N SER A 27 -3.88 13.65 -14.04
CA SER A 27 -3.27 13.01 -15.21
C SER A 27 -1.91 13.68 -15.53
N PRO A 28 -0.88 12.92 -15.95
CA PRO A 28 -0.89 11.49 -16.30
C PRO A 28 -0.64 10.52 -15.12
N HIS A 29 -0.44 11.03 -13.91
CA HIS A 29 -0.02 10.20 -12.76
C HIS A 29 -1.13 9.28 -12.22
N SER A 30 -2.38 9.47 -12.64
CA SER A 30 -3.53 8.70 -12.17
C SER A 30 -3.78 7.40 -12.95
N HIS A 31 -3.22 7.21 -14.15
CA HIS A 31 -3.58 6.10 -15.04
C HIS A 31 -3.41 4.72 -14.38
N ASN A 32 -2.29 4.51 -13.70
CA ASN A 32 -2.04 3.24 -13.00
C ASN A 32 -3.00 3.04 -11.82
N GLY A 33 -3.26 4.08 -11.04
CA GLY A 33 -4.24 4.02 -9.95
C GLY A 33 -5.65 3.69 -10.47
N GLN A 34 -6.07 4.31 -11.57
CA GLN A 34 -7.35 4.03 -12.22
C GLN A 34 -7.42 2.60 -12.76
N ALA A 35 -6.33 2.09 -13.31
CA ALA A 35 -6.23 0.71 -13.79
C ALA A 35 -6.33 -0.31 -12.64
N VAL A 36 -5.69 -0.02 -11.51
CA VAL A 36 -5.80 -0.84 -10.28
C VAL A 36 -7.23 -0.82 -9.75
N VAL A 37 -7.82 0.37 -9.57
CA VAL A 37 -9.20 0.53 -9.10
C VAL A 37 -10.19 -0.21 -10.01
N SER A 38 -10.08 -0.04 -11.33
CA SER A 38 -10.96 -0.71 -12.30
C SER A 38 -10.85 -2.23 -12.20
N PHE A 39 -9.62 -2.73 -12.03
CA PHE A 39 -9.38 -4.15 -11.83
C PHE A 39 -9.97 -4.68 -10.52
N LEU A 40 -9.79 -3.97 -9.41
CA LEU A 40 -10.36 -4.37 -8.12
C LEU A 40 -11.89 -4.34 -8.14
N ARG A 41 -12.54 -3.40 -8.85
CA ARG A 41 -14.01 -3.40 -8.99
C ARG A 41 -14.52 -4.56 -9.82
N GLN A 42 -13.82 -4.91 -10.89
CA GLN A 42 -14.29 -5.92 -11.83
C GLN A 42 -13.95 -7.35 -11.37
N TYR A 43 -12.82 -7.54 -10.70
CA TYR A 43 -12.27 -8.86 -10.37
C TYR A 43 -11.95 -9.04 -8.88
N GLY A 44 -12.10 -8.00 -8.05
CA GLY A 44 -11.90 -8.09 -6.61
C GLY A 44 -13.17 -8.53 -5.89
N TYR A 45 -13.04 -9.52 -5.02
CA TYR A 45 -14.16 -10.08 -4.27
C TYR A 45 -13.83 -10.16 -2.78
N VAL A 46 -14.85 -9.99 -1.93
CA VAL A 46 -14.67 -10.09 -0.47
C VAL A 46 -14.40 -11.55 -0.08
N GLY A 47 -13.21 -11.79 0.47
CA GLY A 47 -12.92 -13.01 1.23
C GLY A 47 -12.99 -12.74 2.73
N TYR A 48 -13.08 -13.80 3.53
CA TYR A 48 -12.99 -13.72 4.98
C TYR A 48 -12.03 -14.81 5.48
N PRO A 49 -11.30 -14.57 6.58
CA PRO A 49 -10.46 -15.59 7.18
C PRO A 49 -11.31 -16.78 7.62
N SER A 50 -10.92 -18.00 7.24
CA SER A 50 -11.55 -19.21 7.76
C SER A 50 -11.13 -19.39 9.22
N GLY A 51 -11.95 -20.08 10.03
CA GLY A 51 -11.61 -20.36 11.44
C GLY A 51 -10.42 -21.31 11.65
N LYS A 52 -9.68 -21.65 10.58
CA LYS A 52 -8.54 -22.57 10.58
C LYS A 52 -7.37 -21.96 9.83
N ALA A 53 -6.17 -22.03 10.41
CA ALA A 53 -4.96 -21.54 9.77
C ALA A 53 -4.65 -22.32 8.48
N ASN A 54 -4.15 -21.64 7.46
CA ASN A 54 -3.70 -22.22 6.17
C ASN A 54 -4.80 -22.86 5.31
N GLU A 55 -6.08 -22.58 5.58
CA GLU A 55 -7.20 -23.04 4.76
C GLU A 55 -7.85 -21.85 4.05
N PHE A 56 -7.36 -21.49 2.85
CA PHE A 56 -8.12 -20.71 1.88
C PHE A 56 -8.48 -21.56 0.66
N GLY A 57 -9.51 -22.40 0.81
CA GLY A 57 -10.10 -23.19 -0.28
C GLY A 57 -11.17 -22.44 -1.06
N LYS A 58 -11.54 -22.96 -2.24
CA LYS A 58 -12.82 -22.64 -2.93
C LYS A 58 -13.95 -22.67 -1.87
N GLY A 59 -14.58 -21.53 -1.59
CA GLY A 59 -15.62 -21.40 -0.54
C GLY A 59 -15.32 -20.40 0.58
N SER A 60 -14.08 -19.90 0.69
CA SER A 60 -13.68 -18.86 1.67
C SER A 60 -14.01 -17.41 1.23
N TRP A 61 -14.89 -17.31 0.24
CA TRP A 61 -15.42 -16.08 -0.35
C TRP A 61 -16.84 -15.89 0.18
N LEU A 62 -17.35 -14.67 0.31
CA LEU A 62 -18.71 -14.44 0.80
C LEU A 62 -19.78 -14.94 -0.20
N THR A 63 -20.11 -16.24 -0.17
CA THR A 63 -21.09 -16.88 -1.06
C THR A 63 -22.52 -16.45 -0.72
N LYS A 64 -23.04 -15.40 -1.36
CA LYS A 64 -24.50 -15.19 -1.42
C LYS A 64 -24.98 -14.46 -2.69
N ALA A 65 -24.14 -13.63 -3.31
CA ALA A 65 -24.30 -13.12 -4.68
C ALA A 65 -22.96 -12.52 -5.15
N GLY A 66 -22.58 -12.76 -6.40
CA GLY A 66 -21.42 -12.11 -7.02
C GLY A 66 -20.04 -12.63 -6.58
N CYS A 67 -19.90 -13.86 -6.11
CA CYS A 67 -18.58 -14.49 -5.92
C CYS A 67 -18.13 -15.22 -7.19
N PRO A 68 -16.81 -15.37 -7.42
CA PRO A 68 -16.29 -16.12 -8.55
C PRO A 68 -16.57 -17.62 -8.37
N ASN A 69 -16.92 -18.32 -9.45
CA ASN A 69 -17.17 -19.77 -9.44
C ASN A 69 -15.86 -20.58 -9.36
N SER A 70 -14.73 -19.93 -9.66
CA SER A 70 -13.40 -20.50 -9.52
C SER A 70 -12.39 -19.47 -9.07
N LYS A 71 -11.30 -19.91 -8.43
CA LYS A 71 -10.22 -19.00 -8.05
C LYS A 71 -9.68 -18.21 -9.25
N TYR A 72 -9.72 -18.78 -10.46
CA TYR A 72 -9.22 -18.16 -11.68
C TYR A 72 -10.08 -17.01 -12.24
N GLU A 73 -11.22 -16.71 -11.62
CA GLU A 73 -12.11 -15.63 -12.04
C GLU A 73 -11.93 -14.33 -11.24
N GLY A 74 -11.06 -14.33 -10.22
CA GLY A 74 -10.96 -13.19 -9.31
C GLY A 74 -9.75 -13.13 -8.39
N VAL A 75 -9.66 -12.04 -7.64
CA VAL A 75 -8.74 -11.85 -6.52
C VAL A 75 -9.53 -11.70 -5.23
N ALA A 76 -9.17 -12.46 -4.19
CA ALA A 76 -9.80 -12.35 -2.88
C ALA A 76 -9.18 -11.16 -2.15
N ILE A 77 -9.99 -10.26 -1.64
CA ILE A 77 -9.53 -9.20 -0.74
C ILE A 77 -10.03 -9.57 0.64
N ILE A 78 -9.10 -9.86 1.55
CA ILE A 78 -9.39 -10.36 2.89
C ILE A 78 -8.91 -9.33 3.90
N PRO A 79 -9.80 -8.44 4.37
CA PRO A 79 -9.49 -7.63 5.52
C PRO A 79 -9.46 -8.54 6.76
N CYS A 80 -8.31 -8.62 7.42
CA CYS A 80 -8.11 -9.40 8.64
C CYS A 80 -8.07 -8.45 9.83
N PHE A 81 -8.92 -8.68 10.82
CA PHE A 81 -8.87 -8.00 12.10
C PHE A 81 -7.73 -8.55 12.96
N SER A 82 -7.31 -7.79 13.97
CA SER A 82 -6.21 -8.17 14.86
C SER A 82 -6.41 -9.51 15.58
N ASP A 83 -7.67 -9.90 15.79
CA ASP A 83 -8.10 -11.15 16.42
C ASP A 83 -8.42 -12.28 15.42
N ASP A 84 -8.30 -12.03 14.12
CA ASP A 84 -8.55 -13.04 13.10
C ASP A 84 -7.39 -14.02 12.94
N VAL A 85 -7.72 -15.27 12.61
CA VAL A 85 -6.74 -16.27 12.17
C VAL A 85 -6.38 -15.99 10.71
N LEU A 86 -5.10 -15.72 10.43
CA LEU A 86 -4.67 -15.45 9.07
C LEU A 86 -4.89 -16.69 8.17
N PRO A 87 -5.49 -16.53 6.98
CA PRO A 87 -5.90 -17.66 6.14
C PRO A 87 -4.74 -18.34 5.41
N VAL A 88 -3.55 -17.72 5.41
CA VAL A 88 -2.33 -18.25 4.78
C VAL A 88 -1.16 -18.09 5.74
N ALA A 89 -0.17 -18.99 5.68
CA ALA A 89 1.11 -18.92 6.38
C ALA A 89 2.00 -17.77 5.84
N ALA A 90 1.43 -16.59 5.65
CA ALA A 90 2.22 -15.40 5.49
C ALA A 90 2.85 -15.12 6.85
N SER A 91 4.18 -15.25 6.95
CA SER A 91 4.89 -14.60 8.05
C SER A 91 4.72 -13.11 7.81
N PRO A 92 3.95 -12.35 8.61
CA PRO A 92 3.89 -10.91 8.44
C PRO A 92 5.34 -10.42 8.56
N GLN A 93 5.86 -9.81 7.49
CA GLN A 93 7.09 -9.04 7.62
C GLN A 93 6.83 -8.00 8.72
N LYS A 94 7.83 -7.71 9.56
CA LYS A 94 7.68 -6.90 10.79
C LYS A 94 7.00 -5.53 10.60
N PHE A 95 6.77 -5.09 9.34
CA PHE A 95 6.13 -3.83 9.00
C PHE A 95 5.06 -3.89 7.89
N ALA A 96 4.55 -5.07 7.53
CA ALA A 96 3.58 -5.19 6.45
C ALA A 96 2.15 -4.80 6.90
N GLN A 97 1.55 -3.83 6.22
CA GLN A 97 0.12 -3.48 6.41
C GLN A 97 -0.80 -4.42 5.62
N GLY A 98 -0.27 -5.05 4.59
CA GLY A 98 -0.94 -6.02 3.75
C GLY A 98 0.07 -6.84 2.96
N CYS A 99 -0.41 -7.78 2.16
CA CYS A 99 0.39 -8.45 1.16
C CYS A 99 -0.46 -9.02 0.03
N CYS A 100 0.08 -9.02 -1.18
CA CYS A 100 -0.44 -9.76 -2.31
C CYS A 100 0.20 -11.16 -2.40
N LEU A 101 -0.61 -12.20 -2.36
CA LEU A 101 -0.21 -13.59 -2.53
C LEU A 101 -0.57 -14.04 -3.94
N HIS A 102 0.36 -13.89 -4.87
CA HIS A 102 0.11 -14.10 -6.31
C HIS A 102 -0.28 -15.54 -6.67
N ALA A 103 0.22 -16.53 -5.92
CA ALA A 103 -0.08 -17.95 -6.15
C ALA A 103 -1.53 -18.29 -5.75
N ASP A 104 -2.01 -17.65 -4.69
CA ASP A 104 -3.33 -17.89 -4.11
C ASP A 104 -4.39 -16.92 -4.63
N GLN A 105 -3.96 -15.89 -5.34
CA GLN A 105 -4.79 -14.80 -5.84
C GLN A 105 -5.52 -14.07 -4.71
N VAL A 106 -4.75 -13.69 -3.68
CA VAL A 106 -5.27 -13.07 -2.46
C VAL A 106 -4.53 -11.76 -2.20
N ILE A 107 -5.27 -10.74 -1.76
CA ILE A 107 -4.77 -9.56 -1.07
C ILE A 107 -5.20 -9.70 0.39
N LEU A 108 -4.22 -9.79 1.30
CA LEU A 108 -4.46 -9.71 2.73
C LEU A 108 -4.25 -8.28 3.19
N LEU A 109 -5.16 -7.76 4.00
CA LEU A 109 -4.99 -6.49 4.72
C LEU A 109 -4.95 -6.82 6.21
N TYR A 110 -3.86 -6.50 6.90
CA TYR A 110 -3.60 -6.96 8.27
C TYR A 110 -4.09 -5.98 9.32
N ALA A 111 -4.67 -6.51 10.40
CA ALA A 111 -5.11 -5.77 11.58
C ALA A 111 -5.91 -4.50 11.24
N VAL A 112 -6.91 -4.63 10.35
CA VAL A 112 -7.68 -3.52 9.77
C VAL A 112 -8.40 -2.64 10.81
N ASP A 113 -8.58 -3.12 12.03
CA ASP A 113 -9.09 -2.39 13.19
C ASP A 113 -8.08 -1.41 13.81
N HIS A 114 -6.78 -1.59 13.55
CA HIS A 114 -5.75 -0.65 14.01
C HIS A 114 -5.56 0.56 13.07
N TRP A 115 -6.04 0.44 11.83
CA TRP A 115 -5.79 1.41 10.76
C TRP A 115 -7.03 2.24 10.45
N SER A 116 -6.81 3.49 10.04
CA SER A 116 -7.89 4.31 9.49
C SER A 116 -8.28 3.86 8.08
N ARG A 117 -9.49 4.22 7.65
CA ARG A 117 -9.96 3.90 6.29
C ARG A 117 -9.03 4.41 5.18
N PRO A 118 -8.46 5.63 5.23
CA PRO A 118 -7.49 6.06 4.23
C PRO A 118 -6.20 5.22 4.23
N GLU A 119 -5.73 4.75 5.39
CA GLU A 119 -4.56 3.87 5.46
C GLU A 119 -4.84 2.52 4.81
N ILE A 120 -5.97 1.89 5.16
CA ILE A 120 -6.39 0.63 4.54
C ILE A 120 -6.56 0.82 3.03
N ALA A 121 -7.10 1.97 2.59
CA ALA A 121 -7.27 2.29 1.17
C ALA A 121 -5.93 2.47 0.42
N LEU A 122 -4.92 3.07 1.06
CA LEU A 122 -3.55 3.17 0.53
C LEU A 122 -2.89 1.80 0.44
N THR A 123 -3.02 0.96 1.47
CA THR A 123 -2.52 -0.42 1.46
C THR A 123 -3.22 -1.23 0.37
N LEU A 124 -4.54 -1.13 0.24
CA LEU A 124 -5.28 -1.80 -0.83
C LEU A 124 -4.82 -1.33 -2.21
N LEU A 125 -4.50 -0.04 -2.38
CA LEU A 125 -3.97 0.48 -3.64
C LEU A 125 -2.59 -0.10 -3.97
N HIS A 126 -1.72 -0.21 -2.96
CA HIS A 126 -0.38 -0.82 -3.09
C HIS A 126 -0.47 -2.31 -3.44
N GLU A 127 -1.17 -3.10 -2.65
CA GLU A 127 -1.32 -4.54 -2.90
C GLU A 127 -2.18 -4.83 -4.14
N GLY A 128 -3.13 -3.94 -4.45
CA GLY A 128 -3.91 -3.97 -5.67
C GLY A 128 -3.07 -3.73 -6.91
N TYR A 129 -2.00 -2.95 -6.80
CA TYR A 129 -1.00 -2.79 -7.87
C TYR A 129 -0.33 -4.12 -8.19
N HIS A 130 0.16 -4.81 -7.15
CA HIS A 130 0.74 -6.15 -7.27
C HIS A 130 -0.23 -7.15 -7.86
N ALA A 131 -1.47 -7.17 -7.37
CA ALA A 131 -2.51 -8.03 -7.92
C ALA A 131 -2.77 -7.72 -9.40
N ARG A 132 -2.89 -6.44 -9.76
CA ARG A 132 -3.11 -6.04 -11.15
C ARG A 132 -1.92 -6.40 -12.05
N HIS A 133 -0.70 -6.30 -11.53
CA HIS A 133 0.52 -6.64 -12.25
C HIS A 133 0.66 -8.16 -12.46
N HIS A 134 0.52 -8.98 -11.42
CA HIS A 134 0.83 -10.43 -11.48
C HIS A 134 -0.39 -11.34 -11.68
N ILE A 135 -1.56 -10.97 -11.17
CA ILE A 135 -2.79 -11.77 -11.26
C ILE A 135 -3.61 -11.35 -12.48
N GLY A 136 -3.66 -10.05 -12.78
CA GLY A 136 -4.37 -9.49 -13.95
C GLY A 136 -4.12 -10.22 -15.28
N PRO A 137 -2.87 -10.55 -15.64
CA PRO A 137 -2.58 -11.33 -16.84
C PRO A 137 -3.23 -12.72 -16.87
N ARG A 138 -3.40 -13.37 -15.72
CA ARG A 138 -3.91 -14.74 -15.61
C ARG A 138 -5.42 -14.80 -15.66
N ILE A 139 -6.11 -13.87 -14.98
CA ILE A 139 -7.57 -13.92 -14.83
C ILE A 139 -8.33 -13.09 -15.87
N ALA A 140 -7.67 -12.10 -16.47
CA ALA A 140 -8.32 -11.14 -17.37
C ALA A 140 -7.50 -10.86 -18.64
N SER A 141 -6.41 -11.62 -18.87
CA SER A 141 -5.49 -11.43 -20.00
C SER A 141 -4.96 -9.99 -20.14
N LEU A 142 -4.88 -9.27 -19.02
CA LEU A 142 -4.42 -7.89 -19.00
C LEU A 142 -2.90 -7.84 -19.09
N GLN A 143 -2.35 -6.89 -19.83
CA GLN A 143 -0.90 -6.64 -19.80
C GLN A 143 -0.47 -6.20 -18.39
N PRO A 144 0.70 -6.65 -17.89
CA PRO A 144 1.28 -6.15 -16.65
C PRO A 144 1.39 -4.62 -16.65
N LEU A 145 1.33 -4.00 -15.47
CA LEU A 145 1.43 -2.53 -15.36
C LEU A 145 2.83 -2.02 -15.69
N ASP A 146 3.85 -2.84 -15.40
CA ASP A 146 5.24 -2.50 -15.67
C ASP A 146 5.84 -3.48 -16.68
N PRO A 147 6.72 -2.99 -17.56
CA PRO A 147 7.45 -3.85 -18.49
C PRO A 147 8.55 -4.68 -17.81
N ASN A 148 8.94 -4.35 -16.57
CA ASN A 148 10.06 -4.99 -15.88
C ASN A 148 9.68 -5.35 -14.44
N GLU A 149 9.89 -6.62 -14.10
CA GLU A 149 9.69 -7.18 -12.77
C GLU A 149 10.53 -6.47 -11.70
N THR A 150 11.69 -5.88 -12.01
CA THR A 150 12.52 -5.28 -10.96
C THR A 150 12.02 -3.93 -10.45
N VAL A 151 11.07 -3.28 -11.14
CA VAL A 151 10.63 -1.91 -10.77
C VAL A 151 9.22 -1.85 -10.21
N HIS A 152 8.44 -2.92 -10.32
CA HIS A 152 7.02 -2.92 -9.96
C HIS A 152 6.77 -2.53 -8.49
N GLU A 153 7.57 -3.06 -7.55
CA GLU A 153 7.48 -2.68 -6.12
C GLU A 153 7.72 -1.18 -5.93
N SER A 154 8.72 -0.62 -6.61
CA SER A 154 9.01 0.82 -6.53
C SER A 154 7.88 1.66 -7.11
N ASN A 155 7.21 1.17 -8.15
CA ASN A 155 6.07 1.85 -8.76
C ASN A 155 4.79 1.70 -7.92
N ALA A 156 4.60 0.60 -7.18
CA ALA A 156 3.54 0.44 -6.19
C ALA A 156 3.72 1.48 -5.06
N TRP A 157 4.93 1.60 -4.51
CA TRP A 157 5.27 2.64 -3.54
C TRP A 157 5.05 4.05 -4.09
N MET A 158 5.52 4.32 -5.32
CA MET A 158 5.35 5.61 -5.97
C MET A 158 3.87 5.97 -6.15
N LEU A 159 3.03 5.00 -6.54
CA LEU A 159 1.59 5.19 -6.66
C LEU A 159 0.97 5.56 -5.30
N MET A 160 1.32 4.84 -4.23
CA MET A 160 0.84 5.13 -2.88
C MET A 160 1.26 6.53 -2.43
N LEU A 161 2.54 6.90 -2.62
CA LEU A 161 3.07 8.21 -2.23
C LEU A 161 2.44 9.35 -3.04
N ASN A 162 2.30 9.21 -4.35
CA ASN A 162 1.65 10.23 -5.20
C ASN A 162 0.18 10.41 -4.83
N THR A 163 -0.51 9.32 -4.51
CA THR A 163 -1.90 9.37 -4.02
C THR A 163 -1.97 10.14 -2.70
N LEU A 164 -1.04 9.89 -1.78
CA LEU A 164 -0.95 10.59 -0.51
C LEU A 164 -0.58 12.08 -0.66
N VAL A 165 0.25 12.42 -1.65
CA VAL A 165 0.55 13.82 -2.01
C VAL A 165 -0.72 14.56 -2.42
N CYS A 166 -1.50 14.00 -3.33
CA CYS A 166 -2.69 14.65 -3.84
C CYS A 166 -3.83 14.68 -2.81
N TRP A 167 -4.04 13.59 -2.07
CA TRP A 167 -5.10 13.50 -1.08
C TRP A 167 -4.78 14.28 0.20
N GLY A 168 -3.56 14.16 0.72
CA GLY A 168 -3.10 14.84 1.93
C GLY A 168 -2.71 16.30 1.71
N ALA A 169 -2.51 16.72 0.46
CA ALA A 169 -2.31 18.09 0.01
C ALA A 169 -1.29 18.86 0.88
N ASP A 170 -1.63 20.09 1.30
CA ASP A 170 -0.75 20.95 2.07
C ASP A 170 -0.31 20.34 3.41
N ARG A 171 -1.18 19.53 4.04
CA ARG A 171 -0.86 18.87 5.30
C ARG A 171 0.27 17.88 5.11
N TRP A 172 0.14 17.00 4.12
CA TRP A 172 1.21 16.05 3.77
C TRP A 172 2.49 16.77 3.38
N LYS A 173 2.40 17.83 2.56
CA LYS A 173 3.54 18.66 2.17
C LYS A 173 4.29 19.21 3.40
N ARG A 174 3.60 19.76 4.39
CA ARG A 174 4.23 20.29 5.62
C ARG A 174 4.95 19.21 6.41
N ILE A 175 4.31 18.06 6.62
CA ILE A 175 4.90 16.92 7.34
C ILE A 175 6.20 16.49 6.66
N VAL A 176 6.18 16.31 5.33
CA VAL A 176 7.35 15.91 4.56
C VAL A 176 8.45 16.98 4.58
N GLN A 177 8.10 18.28 4.53
CA GLN A 177 9.11 19.34 4.63
C GLN A 177 9.80 19.37 6.00
N ARG A 178 9.10 19.06 7.09
CA ARG A 178 9.73 18.94 8.42
C ARG A 178 10.73 17.79 8.46
N GLU A 179 10.37 16.64 7.89
CA GLU A 179 11.29 15.50 7.78
C GLU A 179 12.49 15.82 6.88
N ILE A 180 12.29 16.52 5.75
CA ILE A 180 13.40 17.00 4.90
C ILE A 180 14.32 17.95 5.69
N ALA A 181 13.77 18.87 6.48
CA ALA A 181 14.55 19.78 7.31
C ALA A 181 15.35 19.03 8.40
N TRP A 182 14.78 17.94 8.94
CA TRP A 182 15.50 17.03 9.83
C TRP A 182 16.65 16.32 9.09
N LEU A 183 16.41 15.76 7.90
CA LEU A 183 17.45 15.12 7.06
C LEU A 183 18.60 16.08 6.75
N GLN A 184 18.29 17.35 6.47
CA GLN A 184 19.30 18.39 6.24
C GLN A 184 20.21 18.63 7.45
N LYS A 185 19.66 18.56 8.67
CA LYS A 185 20.44 18.68 9.91
C LYS A 185 21.32 17.46 10.16
N GLN A 186 20.81 16.25 9.88
CA GLN A 186 21.57 15.00 10.06
C GLN A 186 22.71 14.83 9.05
N HIS A 187 22.51 15.36 7.83
CA HIS A 187 23.45 15.22 6.73
C HIS A 187 23.82 16.60 6.17
N PRO A 188 24.60 17.41 6.91
CA PRO A 188 24.89 18.81 6.54
C PRO A 188 25.77 18.90 5.28
N VAL A 189 26.68 17.95 5.08
CA VAL A 189 27.59 17.90 3.91
C VAL A 189 26.90 17.19 2.73
N PRO A 190 27.03 17.68 1.49
CA PRO A 190 26.51 16.97 0.33
C PRO A 190 27.15 15.58 0.23
N PRO A 191 26.34 14.50 0.30
CA PRO A 191 26.82 13.14 0.16
C PRO A 191 27.31 12.89 -1.27
N SER A 192 28.27 11.98 -1.44
CA SER A 192 28.68 11.55 -2.77
C SER A 192 27.50 10.85 -3.48
N PRO A 193 27.44 10.84 -4.82
CA PRO A 193 26.34 10.22 -5.59
C PRO A 193 26.09 8.73 -5.29
N ARG A 194 27.04 8.03 -4.66
CA ARG A 194 26.90 6.62 -4.22
C ARG A 194 26.40 6.48 -2.78
N GLY A 195 25.99 7.57 -2.13
CA GLY A 195 25.68 7.65 -0.71
C GLY A 195 24.20 7.80 -0.36
N ILE A 196 23.25 7.42 -1.23
CA ILE A 196 21.81 7.44 -0.88
C ILE A 196 21.60 6.51 0.31
N GLN A 197 21.25 7.08 1.45
CA GLN A 197 20.94 6.35 2.68
C GLN A 197 19.50 6.63 3.07
N PHE A 198 18.82 5.58 3.55
CA PHE A 198 17.52 5.74 4.17
C PHE A 198 17.71 6.16 5.63
N ALA A 199 17.18 7.33 5.98
CA ALA A 199 17.14 7.82 7.35
C ALA A 199 15.73 8.32 7.70
N LYS A 200 15.34 8.23 8.97
CA LYS A 200 14.04 8.70 9.45
C LYS A 200 14.16 9.27 10.85
N SER A 201 13.36 10.29 11.15
CA SER A 201 13.22 10.81 12.51
C SER A 201 12.60 9.77 13.44
N GLU A 202 13.05 9.77 14.69
CA GLU A 202 12.41 8.97 15.75
C GLU A 202 11.11 9.62 16.24
N GLU A 203 11.00 10.94 16.12
CA GLU A 203 9.86 11.74 16.55
C GLU A 203 8.62 11.49 15.68
N TYR A 204 7.47 11.35 16.32
CA TYR A 204 6.20 11.22 15.62
C TYR A 204 5.60 12.61 15.34
N ASP A 205 5.24 12.88 14.09
CA ASP A 205 4.58 14.12 13.71
C ASP A 205 3.06 14.03 13.98
N ALA A 206 2.58 14.76 14.98
CA ALA A 206 1.16 14.75 15.37
C ALA A 206 0.21 15.24 14.27
N GLU A 207 0.68 15.95 13.23
CA GLU A 207 -0.19 16.28 12.08
C GLU A 207 -0.59 15.03 11.27
N LEU A 208 0.11 13.90 11.43
CA LEU A 208 -0.30 12.62 10.86
C LEU A 208 -1.63 12.13 11.43
N ASP A 209 -1.92 12.39 12.70
CA ASP A 209 -3.22 12.05 13.31
C ASP A 209 -4.37 12.90 12.76
N LEU A 210 -4.06 14.12 12.33
CA LEU A 210 -5.04 14.98 11.66
C LEU A 210 -5.30 14.55 10.21
N LEU A 211 -4.40 13.75 9.63
CA LEU A 211 -4.55 13.18 8.30
C LEU A 211 -5.25 11.83 8.35
N PHE A 212 -4.83 10.95 9.27
CA PHE A 212 -5.22 9.55 9.32
C PHE A 212 -6.03 9.18 10.58
N ALA A 213 -6.55 10.16 11.32
CA ALA A 213 -7.11 9.97 12.66
C ALA A 213 -6.07 9.54 13.72
N PRO A 214 -6.32 9.87 15.01
CA PRO A 214 -5.46 9.45 16.12
C PRO A 214 -5.25 7.94 16.15
N THR A 215 -4.00 7.50 16.33
CA THR A 215 -3.67 6.08 16.42
C THR A 215 -3.22 5.62 17.82
N PRO A 216 -3.80 4.54 18.35
CA PRO A 216 -3.35 3.95 19.62
C PRO A 216 -2.19 2.95 19.45
N HIS A 217 -1.81 2.53 18.23
CA HIS A 217 -0.86 1.43 18.01
C HIS A 217 0.52 1.89 17.53
N ALA A 218 1.58 1.52 18.27
CA ALA A 218 2.96 1.86 17.94
C ALA A 218 3.41 1.39 16.53
N HIS A 219 2.89 0.25 16.08
CA HIS A 219 3.16 -0.26 14.74
C HIS A 219 2.60 0.68 13.65
N VAL A 220 1.40 1.23 13.85
CA VAL A 220 0.78 2.21 12.94
C VAL A 220 1.62 3.48 12.87
N SER A 221 2.05 3.99 14.03
CA SER A 221 2.97 5.14 14.09
C SER A 221 4.27 4.87 13.33
N ALA A 222 4.84 3.65 13.45
CA ALA A 222 6.07 3.27 12.76
C ALA A 222 5.89 3.26 11.24
N VAL A 223 4.76 2.74 10.72
CA VAL A 223 4.50 2.73 9.28
C VAL A 223 4.26 4.14 8.75
N ARG A 224 3.43 4.96 9.42
CA ARG A 224 3.23 6.37 9.04
C ARG A 224 4.56 7.13 8.97
N LYS A 225 5.46 6.93 9.93
CA LYS A 225 6.83 7.50 9.89
C LYS A 225 7.64 6.99 8.69
N CYS A 226 7.55 5.71 8.35
CA CYS A 226 8.18 5.18 7.13
C CYS A 226 7.64 5.84 5.86
N LEU A 227 6.32 6.07 5.74
CA LEU A 227 5.74 6.77 4.57
C LEU A 227 6.34 8.17 4.41
N VAL A 228 6.41 8.92 5.52
CA VAL A 228 7.00 10.26 5.53
C VAL A 228 8.48 10.20 5.16
N ALA A 229 9.23 9.26 5.76
CA ALA A 229 10.65 9.10 5.53
C ALA A 229 10.96 8.75 4.07
N PHE A 230 10.25 7.80 3.45
CA PHE A 230 10.45 7.48 2.03
C PHE A 230 10.30 8.72 1.15
N HIS A 231 9.21 9.46 1.33
CA HIS A 231 8.96 10.64 0.52
C HIS A 231 9.94 11.79 0.81
N ALA A 232 10.31 11.99 2.07
CA ALA A 232 11.31 12.99 2.46
C ALA A 232 12.70 12.66 1.90
N ASN A 233 13.12 11.41 1.98
CA ASN A 233 14.39 10.96 1.38
C ASN A 233 14.38 11.18 -0.14
N MET A 234 13.31 10.82 -0.84
CA MET A 234 13.18 11.12 -2.28
C MET A 234 13.38 12.61 -2.58
N GLY A 235 12.67 13.49 -1.85
CA GLY A 235 12.77 14.94 -2.05
C GLY A 235 14.11 15.54 -1.64
N TYR A 236 14.76 14.97 -0.62
CA TYR A 236 16.07 15.40 -0.14
C TYR A 236 17.19 14.99 -1.10
N TRP A 237 17.22 13.71 -1.50
CA TRP A 237 18.28 13.15 -2.35
C TRP A 237 18.20 13.66 -3.79
N SER A 238 17.00 13.87 -4.34
CA SER A 238 16.81 14.41 -5.70
C SER A 238 17.35 15.83 -5.83
N LYS A 239 17.17 16.67 -4.81
CA LYS A 239 17.75 18.02 -4.76
C LYS A 239 19.27 18.03 -4.70
N ARG A 240 19.88 17.00 -4.09
CA ARG A 240 21.34 16.89 -3.91
C ARG A 240 22.03 16.09 -5.00
N ASN A 241 21.30 15.30 -5.76
CA ASN A 241 21.79 14.52 -6.89
C ASN A 241 20.89 14.77 -8.11
N PRO A 242 21.01 15.93 -8.79
CA PRO A 242 20.13 16.30 -9.91
C PRO A 242 20.17 15.33 -11.10
N SER A 243 21.20 14.47 -11.17
CA SER A 243 21.32 13.42 -12.19
C SER A 243 20.45 12.19 -11.91
N LEU A 244 19.87 12.06 -10.72
CA LEU A 244 19.01 10.93 -10.33
C LEU A 244 17.56 11.39 -10.27
N ARG A 245 16.67 10.62 -10.88
CA ARG A 245 15.23 10.88 -10.79
C ARG A 245 14.70 10.36 -9.45
N ALA A 246 13.56 10.88 -9.02
CA ALA A 246 12.94 10.51 -7.75
C ALA A 246 12.60 9.00 -7.70
N GLU A 247 12.22 8.43 -8.85
CA GLU A 247 11.96 7.01 -9.07
C GLU A 247 13.20 6.17 -8.79
N ASP A 248 14.37 6.58 -9.30
CA ASP A 248 15.63 5.84 -9.16
C ASP A 248 16.11 5.85 -7.69
N ILE A 249 15.86 6.97 -7.00
CA ILE A 249 16.09 7.09 -5.56
C ILE A 249 15.14 6.18 -4.78
N LEU A 250 13.83 6.23 -5.06
CA LEU A 250 12.86 5.39 -4.39
C LEU A 250 13.20 3.91 -4.58
N HIS A 251 13.53 3.50 -5.79
CA HIS A 251 13.95 2.13 -6.09
C HIS A 251 15.15 1.69 -5.23
N THR A 252 16.15 2.57 -5.08
CA THR A 252 17.30 2.32 -4.21
C THR A 252 16.89 2.14 -2.74
N LEU A 253 16.00 3.01 -2.24
CA LEU A 253 15.55 2.98 -0.84
C LEU A 253 14.70 1.73 -0.54
N VAL A 254 13.74 1.40 -1.41
CA VAL A 254 12.85 0.24 -1.29
C VAL A 254 13.67 -1.05 -1.23
N ARG A 255 14.65 -1.20 -2.13
CA ARG A 255 15.57 -2.35 -2.12
C ARG A 255 16.42 -2.41 -0.86
N ALA A 256 16.95 -1.28 -0.40
CA ALA A 256 17.79 -1.23 0.81
C ALA A 256 17.02 -1.60 2.08
N GLN A 257 15.69 -1.42 2.11
CA GLN A 257 14.84 -1.81 3.23
C GLN A 257 14.33 -3.26 3.13
N GLY A 258 14.68 -4.01 2.08
CA GLY A 258 14.26 -5.39 1.89
C GLY A 258 12.81 -5.57 1.46
N TYR A 259 12.21 -4.54 0.85
CA TYR A 259 10.85 -4.60 0.29
C TYR A 259 10.81 -5.15 -1.15
N ALA A 260 11.95 -5.28 -1.81
CA ALA A 260 12.07 -5.73 -3.21
C ALA A 260 12.46 -7.21 -3.34
#